data_AF-A0A1J4U626-F1
#
_entry.id   AF-A0A1J4U626-F1
#
_cell.length_a   1.000
_cell.length_b   1.000
_cell.length_c   1.000
_cell.angle_alpha   90.00
_cell.angle_beta   90.00
_cell.angle_gamma   90.00
#
_symmetry.space_group_name_H-M   'P 1'
#
loop_
_entity.id
_entity.type
_entity.pdbx_description
1 polymer ?
#
loop_
_entity_poly.entity_id
_entity_poly.type
_entity_poly.pdbx_seq_one_letter_code
_entity_poly.pdbx_strand_id
1 'polypeptide(L)'
;MRLTPDEYAIRFKMSREMVNSKLKAKKLDYTIENGVTYIFVESEILEPNKQEEIAKKKVPATVQNAVARPKTTVATVLGLYQRENQHLKDKILQLEAKVDKLIDDKEQMLRDEIDKIQRVYFSKDEQLKNILELVNTKLMLEQTQTIHDVESFEKSEQPLPMATLGCVELREYLKTLNLRAYQRKVIKKRFLAVYDTDIRIIQRSGKLYLDFSKYDYSDLLTY
;
A
#
# COMPACT_ATOMS: atom_id res chain seq x y z
N MET A 1 29.15 16.55 -32.51
CA MET A 1 28.82 15.11 -32.62
C MET A 1 27.30 14.93 -32.64
N ARG A 2 26.75 13.92 -33.33
CA ARG A 2 25.30 13.61 -33.33
C ARG A 2 25.06 12.45 -32.36
N LEU A 3 24.24 12.65 -31.33
CA LEU A 3 23.90 11.62 -30.34
C LEU A 3 22.40 11.34 -30.36
N THR A 4 22.02 10.10 -30.09
CA THR A 4 20.60 9.78 -29.82
C THR A 4 20.18 10.35 -28.45
N PRO A 5 18.87 10.58 -28.19
CA PRO A 5 18.38 11.04 -26.90
C PRO A 5 18.82 10.16 -25.72
N ASP A 6 18.95 8.85 -25.97
CA ASP A 6 19.36 7.88 -24.97
C ASP A 6 20.87 7.97 -24.69
N GLU A 7 21.71 8.10 -25.72
CA GLU A 7 23.14 8.35 -25.55
C GLU A 7 23.41 9.71 -24.90
N TYR A 8 22.62 10.73 -25.24
CA TYR A 8 22.70 12.06 -24.62
C TYR A 8 22.33 12.00 -23.13
N ALA A 9 21.28 11.27 -22.77
CA ALA A 9 20.87 11.05 -21.38
C ALA A 9 21.99 10.42 -20.54
N ILE A 10 22.64 9.37 -21.08
CA ILE A 10 23.77 8.69 -20.42
C ILE A 10 24.98 9.63 -20.28
N ARG A 11 25.32 10.37 -21.35
CA ARG A 11 26.49 11.25 -21.37
C ARG A 11 26.37 12.43 -20.40
N PHE A 12 25.18 13.01 -20.28
CA PHE A 12 24.95 14.19 -19.43
C PHE A 12 24.37 13.87 -18.05
N LYS A 13 24.25 12.57 -17.67
CA LYS A 13 23.62 12.09 -16.43
C LYS A 13 22.21 12.69 -16.22
N MET A 14 21.45 12.77 -17.30
CA MET A 14 20.09 13.33 -17.31
C MET A 14 19.08 12.20 -17.55
N SER A 15 17.90 12.26 -16.94
CA SER A 15 16.84 11.29 -17.25
C SER A 15 16.35 11.46 -18.70
N ARG A 16 15.92 10.36 -19.32
CA ARG A 16 15.34 10.35 -20.68
C ARG A 16 14.21 11.37 -20.81
N GLU A 17 13.40 11.51 -19.76
CA GLU A 17 12.29 12.45 -19.68
C GLU A 17 12.75 13.91 -19.67
N MET A 18 13.84 14.20 -18.96
CA MET A 18 14.43 15.54 -18.93
C MET A 18 14.96 15.91 -20.32
N VAL A 19 15.64 14.99 -21.01
CA VAL A 19 16.13 15.21 -22.38
C VAL A 19 14.96 15.49 -23.31
N ASN A 20 13.88 14.70 -23.24
CA ASN A 20 12.65 14.93 -23.99
C ASN A 20 11.97 16.27 -23.64
N SER A 21 12.00 16.68 -22.38
CA SER A 21 11.49 17.99 -21.94
C SER A 21 12.28 19.14 -22.55
N LYS A 22 13.62 19.02 -22.64
CA LYS A 22 14.46 20.01 -23.31
C LYS A 22 14.27 20.05 -24.83
N LEU A 23 14.03 18.90 -25.47
CA LEU A 23 13.67 18.85 -26.90
C LEU A 23 12.32 19.55 -27.15
N LYS A 24 11.30 19.27 -26.32
CA LYS A 24 9.99 19.95 -26.38
C LYS A 24 10.12 21.46 -26.17
N ALA A 25 10.98 21.88 -25.25
CA ALA A 25 11.27 23.28 -24.97
C ALA A 25 12.16 23.97 -26.03
N LYS A 26 12.54 23.27 -27.12
CA LYS A 26 13.46 23.74 -28.17
C LYS A 26 14.79 24.29 -27.62
N LYS A 27 15.26 23.75 -26.49
CA LYS A 27 16.53 24.12 -25.86
C LYS A 27 17.72 23.33 -26.39
N LEU A 28 17.46 22.33 -27.22
CA LEU A 28 18.46 21.47 -27.84
C LEU A 28 18.15 21.39 -29.33
N ASP A 29 19.16 21.61 -30.16
CA ASP A 29 19.05 21.47 -31.60
C ASP A 29 19.03 19.99 -31.97
N TYR A 30 17.98 19.56 -32.68
CA TYR A 30 17.81 18.18 -33.10
C TYR A 30 17.43 18.09 -34.58
N THR A 31 17.85 17.01 -35.23
CA THR A 31 17.41 16.61 -36.57
C THR A 31 16.80 15.22 -36.51
N ILE A 32 15.75 14.99 -37.30
CA ILE A 32 15.15 13.67 -37.47
C ILE A 32 15.62 13.11 -38.81
N GLU A 33 16.43 12.06 -38.79
CA GLU A 33 16.87 11.31 -39.97
C GLU A 33 16.32 9.88 -39.87
N ASN A 34 15.62 9.40 -40.92
CA ASN A 34 15.06 8.03 -40.99
C ASN A 34 14.20 7.62 -39.77
N GLY A 35 13.45 8.56 -39.19
CA GLY A 35 12.60 8.30 -38.02
C GLY A 35 13.34 8.28 -36.67
N VAL A 36 14.66 8.49 -36.65
CA VAL A 36 15.47 8.57 -35.44
C VAL A 36 15.82 10.03 -35.16
N THR A 37 15.60 10.47 -33.92
CA THR A 37 15.97 11.82 -33.48
C THR A 37 17.44 11.85 -33.09
N TYR A 38 18.19 12.80 -33.63
CA TYR A 38 19.60 13.04 -33.29
C TYR A 38 19.74 14.45 -32.72
N ILE A 39 20.45 14.58 -31.61
CA ILE A 39 20.74 15.84 -30.94
C ILE A 39 22.14 16.28 -31.36
N PHE A 40 22.28 17.52 -31.82
CA PHE A 40 23.58 18.12 -32.10
C PHE A 40 24.24 18.54 -30.79
N VAL A 41 25.41 17.95 -30.53
CA VAL A 41 26.27 18.35 -29.41
C VAL A 41 27.46 19.08 -30.01
N GLU A 42 27.53 20.39 -29.76
CA GLU A 42 28.73 21.17 -30.02
C GLU A 42 29.80 20.75 -29.02
N SER A 43 31.01 20.47 -29.50
CA SER A 43 32.08 19.81 -28.74
C SER A 43 32.61 20.64 -27.56
N GLU A 44 32.09 21.85 -27.32
CA GLU A 44 32.51 22.76 -26.25
C GLU A 44 31.92 22.42 -24.86
N ILE A 45 30.98 21.49 -24.75
CA ILE A 45 30.39 21.08 -23.45
C ILE A 45 31.17 19.90 -22.81
N LEU A 46 32.38 19.61 -23.28
CA LEU A 46 33.15 18.40 -22.90
C LEU A 46 33.93 18.49 -21.57
N GLU A 47 33.79 19.55 -20.76
CA GLU A 47 34.43 19.63 -19.44
C GLU A 47 33.38 19.78 -18.31
N PRO A 48 33.22 18.79 -17.41
CA PRO A 48 32.22 18.84 -16.35
C PRO A 48 32.67 19.63 -15.10
N ASN A 49 33.71 20.47 -15.19
CA ASN A 49 34.21 21.24 -14.05
C ASN A 49 34.87 22.54 -14.48
N LYS A 50 34.05 23.56 -14.78
CA LYS A 50 34.35 25.01 -14.76
C LYS A 50 33.12 25.78 -15.26
N GLN A 51 32.15 26.00 -14.36
CA GLN A 51 31.09 27.00 -14.59
C GLN A 51 31.47 28.39 -14.09
N GLU A 52 32.75 28.63 -13.82
CA GLU A 52 33.29 29.96 -13.55
C GLU A 52 34.54 30.13 -14.43
N GLU A 53 34.62 31.27 -15.12
CA GLU A 53 35.74 31.73 -15.96
C GLU A 53 35.89 31.22 -17.42
N ILE A 54 34.88 31.33 -18.28
CA ILE A 54 35.17 31.54 -19.72
C ILE A 54 34.16 32.50 -20.38
N ALA A 55 34.35 33.80 -20.14
CA ALA A 55 33.77 34.84 -20.98
C ALA A 55 34.82 35.93 -21.24
N LYS A 56 35.95 35.57 -21.87
CA LYS A 56 36.90 36.52 -22.46
C LYS A 56 37.44 36.00 -23.80
N LYS A 57 37.03 36.71 -24.88
CA LYS A 57 37.68 36.89 -26.20
C LYS A 57 37.71 35.65 -27.13
N LYS A 58 37.36 35.72 -28.43
CA LYS A 58 37.39 36.82 -29.42
C LYS A 58 36.30 36.62 -30.50
N VAL A 59 35.74 37.72 -30.99
CA VAL A 59 35.04 37.79 -32.29
C VAL A 59 35.75 38.87 -33.13
N PRO A 60 36.01 38.68 -34.44
CA PRO A 60 36.61 39.71 -35.28
C PRO A 60 35.63 40.86 -35.54
N ALA A 61 36.21 42.00 -35.90
CA ALA A 61 35.56 43.29 -36.04
C ALA A 61 34.33 43.30 -36.95
N THR A 62 33.24 43.89 -36.47
CA THR A 62 32.27 44.58 -37.31
C THR A 62 31.79 45.82 -36.58
N VAL A 63 32.04 46.97 -37.20
CA VAL A 63 31.73 48.31 -36.69
C VAL A 63 30.24 48.54 -36.82
N GLN A 64 29.50 48.49 -35.71
CA GLN A 64 28.16 49.07 -35.61
C GLN A 64 27.94 49.68 -34.22
N ASN A 65 27.49 50.92 -34.21
CA ASN A 65 27.26 51.79 -33.05
C ASN A 65 26.48 51.08 -31.93
N ALA A 66 27.16 50.75 -30.83
CA ALA A 66 26.53 50.19 -29.64
C ALA A 66 26.41 51.28 -28.57
N VAL A 67 25.17 51.74 -28.35
CA VAL A 67 24.76 52.49 -27.18
C VAL A 67 25.31 51.80 -25.93
N ALA A 68 26.07 52.53 -25.13
CA ALA A 68 26.73 52.04 -23.92
C ALA A 68 25.69 51.45 -22.96
N ARG A 69 25.55 50.13 -22.93
CA ARG A 69 24.80 49.45 -21.88
C ARG A 69 25.52 49.72 -20.55
N PRO A 70 24.84 50.19 -19.50
CA PRO A 70 25.47 50.42 -18.21
C PRO A 70 26.08 49.10 -17.73
N LYS A 71 27.38 49.10 -17.45
CA LYS A 71 28.08 47.92 -16.94
C LYS A 71 27.47 47.57 -15.59
N THR A 72 26.91 46.37 -15.47
CA THR A 72 26.38 45.84 -14.21
C THR A 72 27.47 45.94 -13.16
N THR A 73 27.23 46.76 -12.13
CA THR A 73 28.22 47.01 -11.09
C THR A 73 28.27 45.81 -10.14
N VAL A 74 29.42 45.53 -9.54
CA VAL A 74 29.57 44.44 -8.55
C VAL A 74 28.53 44.57 -7.43
N ALA A 75 28.20 45.80 -7.01
CA ALA A 75 27.14 46.08 -6.05
C ALA A 75 25.76 45.58 -6.48
N THR A 76 25.39 45.72 -7.76
CA THR A 76 24.11 45.19 -8.28
C THR A 76 24.09 43.66 -8.29
N VAL A 77 25.20 43.01 -8.64
CA VAL A 77 25.30 41.53 -8.61
C VAL A 77 25.23 41.02 -7.18
N LEU A 78 25.98 41.63 -6.26
CA LEU A 78 25.98 41.28 -4.84
C LEU A 78 24.59 41.46 -4.22
N GLY A 79 23.88 42.54 -4.56
CA GLY A 79 22.51 42.78 -4.11
C GLY A 79 21.50 41.77 -4.66
N LEU A 80 21.69 41.28 -5.89
CA LEU A 80 20.88 40.18 -6.46
C LEU A 80 21.12 38.88 -5.69
N TYR A 81 22.38 38.50 -5.47
CA TYR A 81 22.71 37.31 -4.68
C TYR A 81 22.21 37.39 -3.24
N GLN A 82 22.27 38.58 -2.62
CA GLN A 82 21.75 38.77 -1.27
C GLN A 82 20.23 38.57 -1.23
N ARG A 83 19.49 39.08 -2.22
CA ARG A 83 18.04 38.85 -2.33
C ARG A 83 17.71 37.38 -2.58
N GLU A 84 18.45 36.72 -3.47
CA GLU A 84 18.23 35.31 -3.79
C GLU A 84 18.53 34.41 -2.57
N ASN A 85 19.62 34.68 -1.85
CA ASN A 85 19.92 34.02 -0.58
C ASN A 85 18.83 34.26 0.47
N GLN A 86 18.28 35.46 0.56
CA GLN A 86 17.18 35.75 1.48
C GLN A 86 15.93 34.94 1.10
N HIS A 87 15.57 34.92 -0.18
CA HIS A 87 14.44 34.13 -0.67
C HIS A 87 14.62 32.63 -0.42
N LEU A 88 15.83 32.09 -0.58
CA LEU A 88 16.14 30.70 -0.25
C LEU A 88 15.98 30.41 1.25
N LYS A 89 16.45 31.30 2.12
CA LYS A 89 16.28 31.18 3.58
C LYS A 89 14.79 31.21 3.97
N ASP A 90 14.03 32.15 3.41
CA ASP A 90 12.59 32.24 3.66
C ASP A 90 11.87 30.96 3.19
N LYS A 91 12.32 30.38 2.07
CA LYS A 91 11.76 29.13 1.56
C LYS A 91 12.09 27.93 2.46
N ILE A 92 13.31 27.88 3.01
CA ILE A 92 13.72 26.87 3.98
C ILE A 92 12.83 26.95 5.22
N LEU A 93 12.65 28.15 5.80
CA LEU A 93 11.76 28.35 6.95
C LEU A 93 10.33 27.91 6.67
N GLN A 94 9.78 28.21 5.48
CA GLN A 94 8.45 27.74 5.09
C GLN A 94 8.36 26.21 4.96
N LEU A 95 9.43 25.56 4.51
CA LEU A 95 9.48 24.11 4.37
C LEU A 95 9.61 23.45 5.73
N GLU A 96 10.45 23.96 6.61
CA GLU A 96 10.59 23.50 7.99
C GLU A 96 9.26 23.59 8.74
N ALA A 97 8.58 24.74 8.69
CA ALA A 97 7.26 24.89 9.32
C ALA A 97 6.19 23.93 8.75
N LYS A 98 6.27 23.59 7.45
CA LYS A 98 5.38 22.58 6.86
C LYS A 98 5.72 21.17 7.30
N VAL A 99 7.00 20.86 7.46
CA VAL A 99 7.47 19.58 7.97
C VAL A 99 7.01 19.41 9.42
N ASP A 100 7.18 20.42 10.27
CA ASP A 100 6.72 20.39 11.66
C ASP A 100 5.21 20.16 11.74
N LYS A 101 4.43 20.90 10.96
CA LYS A 101 2.99 20.67 10.87
C LYS A 101 2.64 19.25 10.42
N LEU A 102 3.35 18.70 9.44
CA LEU A 102 3.10 17.36 8.95
C LEU A 102 3.45 16.29 10.00
N ILE A 103 4.45 16.55 10.83
CA ILE A 103 4.80 15.71 11.98
C ILE A 103 3.68 15.76 13.01
N ASP A 104 3.18 16.95 13.36
CA ASP A 104 2.07 17.12 14.29
C ASP A 104 0.80 16.42 13.80
N ASP A 105 0.43 16.61 12.53
CA ASP A 105 -0.74 15.97 11.90
C ASP A 105 -0.60 14.43 11.94
N LYS A 106 0.61 13.91 11.71
CA LYS A 106 0.89 12.47 11.78
C LYS A 106 0.79 11.96 13.22
N GLU A 107 1.34 12.68 14.19
CA GLU A 107 1.27 12.28 15.59
C GLU A 107 -0.18 12.28 16.10
N GLN A 108 -0.96 13.30 15.72
CA GLN A 108 -2.38 13.35 16.04
C GLN A 108 -3.13 12.17 15.42
N MET A 109 -2.86 11.83 14.15
CA MET A 109 -3.46 10.67 13.49
C MET A 109 -3.14 9.36 14.22
N LEU A 110 -1.89 9.18 14.66
CA LEU A 110 -1.49 8.00 15.43
C LEU A 110 -2.20 7.93 16.78
N ARG A 111 -2.36 9.06 17.48
CA ARG A 111 -3.11 9.15 18.73
C ARG A 111 -4.59 8.80 18.51
N ASP A 112 -5.20 9.34 17.47
CA ASP A 112 -6.61 9.05 17.12
C ASP A 112 -6.82 7.56 16.80
N GLU A 113 -5.88 6.92 16.09
CA GLU A 113 -5.90 5.48 15.82
C GLU A 113 -5.78 4.66 17.10
N ILE A 114 -4.88 5.03 18.01
CA ILE A 114 -4.73 4.39 19.33
C ILE A 114 -6.04 4.50 20.11
N ASP A 115 -6.63 5.69 20.21
CA ASP A 115 -7.89 5.92 20.91
C ASP A 115 -9.05 5.13 20.29
N LYS A 116 -9.06 4.98 18.97
CA LYS A 116 -10.05 4.15 18.27
C LYS A 116 -9.88 2.67 18.61
N ILE A 117 -8.65 2.17 18.57
CA ILE A 117 -8.33 0.79 18.92
C ILE A 117 -8.70 0.51 20.39
N GLN A 118 -8.32 1.40 21.30
CA GLN A 118 -8.64 1.29 22.73
C GLN A 118 -10.15 1.24 22.97
N ARG A 119 -10.93 2.10 22.29
CA ARG A 119 -12.41 2.06 22.36
C ARG A 119 -12.99 0.74 21.88
N VAL A 120 -12.45 0.19 20.79
CA VAL A 120 -12.90 -1.13 20.29
C VAL A 120 -12.59 -2.23 21.31
N TYR A 121 -11.38 -2.28 21.86
CA TYR A 121 -11.04 -3.27 22.89
C TYR A 121 -11.89 -3.11 24.15
N PHE A 122 -12.08 -1.89 24.63
CA PHE A 122 -12.94 -1.63 25.78
C PHE A 122 -14.38 -2.10 25.55
N SER A 123 -14.96 -1.78 24.38
CA SER A 123 -16.30 -2.25 24.02
C SER A 123 -16.38 -3.77 23.90
N LYS A 124 -15.32 -4.43 23.40
CA LYS A 124 -15.25 -5.90 23.31
C LYS A 124 -15.16 -6.55 24.69
N ASP A 125 -14.39 -5.96 25.60
CA ASP A 125 -14.28 -6.43 26.98
C ASP A 125 -15.60 -6.24 27.74
N GLU A 126 -16.29 -5.12 27.53
CA GLU A 126 -17.63 -4.89 28.10
C GLU A 126 -18.65 -5.91 27.55
N GLN A 127 -18.63 -6.18 26.24
CA GLN A 127 -19.45 -7.23 25.62
C GLN A 127 -19.15 -8.60 26.25
N LEU A 128 -17.87 -8.94 26.44
CA LEU A 128 -17.46 -10.20 27.05
C LEU A 128 -17.90 -10.30 28.50
N LYS A 129 -17.78 -9.21 29.28
CA LYS A 129 -18.25 -9.14 30.66
C LYS A 129 -19.75 -9.40 30.74
N ASN A 130 -20.54 -8.76 29.87
CA ASN A 130 -21.99 -8.94 29.82
C ASN A 130 -22.37 -10.37 29.43
N ILE A 131 -21.65 -10.98 28.47
CA ILE A 131 -21.85 -12.39 28.10
C ILE A 131 -21.51 -13.31 29.26
N LEU A 132 -20.39 -13.08 29.95
CA LEU A 132 -19.97 -13.90 31.09
C LEU A 132 -20.96 -13.79 32.27
N GLU A 133 -21.46 -12.59 32.54
CA GLU A 133 -22.50 -12.36 33.53
C GLU A 133 -23.81 -13.05 33.15
N LEU A 134 -24.22 -13.00 31.88
CA LEU A 134 -25.39 -13.73 31.38
C LEU A 134 -25.21 -15.25 31.47
N VAL A 135 -24.03 -15.78 31.17
CA VAL A 135 -23.72 -17.21 31.32
C VAL A 135 -23.71 -17.61 32.79
N ASN A 136 -23.14 -16.80 33.67
CA ASN A 136 -23.12 -17.08 35.11
C ASN A 136 -24.54 -17.05 35.69
N THR A 137 -25.35 -16.05 35.32
CA THR A 137 -26.77 -16.00 35.74
C THR A 137 -27.57 -17.19 35.20
N LYS A 138 -27.39 -17.58 33.93
CA LYS A 138 -28.01 -18.79 33.36
C LYS A 138 -27.56 -20.06 34.08
N LEU A 139 -26.29 -20.19 34.41
CA LEU A 139 -25.76 -21.34 35.14
C LEU A 139 -26.29 -21.40 36.57
N MET A 140 -26.36 -20.27 37.28
CA MET A 140 -26.98 -20.20 38.61
C MET A 140 -28.48 -20.51 38.56
N LEU A 141 -29.17 -20.07 37.50
CA LEU A 141 -30.58 -20.39 37.28
C LEU A 141 -30.76 -21.89 36.98
N GLU A 142 -29.94 -22.49 36.11
CA GLU A 142 -29.97 -23.93 35.85
C GLU A 142 -29.64 -24.74 37.12
N GLN A 143 -28.68 -24.32 37.93
CA GLN A 143 -28.35 -24.97 39.20
C GLN A 143 -29.46 -24.86 40.25
N THR A 144 -30.28 -23.81 40.21
CA THR A 144 -31.45 -23.67 41.08
C THR A 144 -32.68 -24.42 40.52
N GLN A 145 -32.81 -24.52 39.19
CA GLN A 145 -33.84 -25.29 38.50
C GLN A 145 -33.61 -26.81 38.53
N THR A 146 -32.38 -27.31 38.64
CA THR A 146 -32.14 -28.77 38.79
C THR A 146 -32.65 -29.36 40.12
N ILE A 147 -33.09 -28.51 41.05
CA ILE A 147 -33.70 -28.94 42.33
C ILE A 147 -35.24 -28.89 42.26
N HIS A 148 -35.85 -28.20 41.29
CA HIS A 148 -37.31 -28.17 41.15
C HIS A 148 -37.75 -28.02 39.68
N ASP A 149 -38.55 -29.00 39.27
CA ASP A 149 -39.51 -29.00 38.17
C ASP A 149 -39.17 -29.65 36.82
N VAL A 150 -40.00 -30.66 36.58
CA VAL A 150 -40.38 -31.34 35.34
C VAL A 150 -41.31 -30.39 34.55
N GLU A 151 -41.35 -30.52 33.22
CA GLU A 151 -42.16 -29.77 32.21
C GLU A 151 -41.56 -28.41 31.77
N SER A 152 -41.60 -27.96 30.51
CA SER A 152 -42.07 -28.45 29.22
C SER A 152 -41.44 -27.55 28.12
N PHE A 153 -41.45 -28.05 26.88
CA PHE A 153 -41.06 -27.40 25.62
C PHE A 153 -41.34 -25.89 25.48
N GLU A 154 -40.47 -25.13 24.80
CA GLU A 154 -40.85 -24.25 23.67
C GLU A 154 -39.70 -24.04 22.66
N LYS A 155 -40.07 -24.14 21.39
CA LYS A 155 -39.25 -24.01 20.18
C LYS A 155 -39.41 -22.58 19.65
N SER A 156 -38.34 -21.79 19.62
CA SER A 156 -38.33 -20.50 18.89
C SER A 156 -37.16 -20.45 17.91
N GLU A 157 -37.50 -20.53 16.62
CA GLU A 157 -36.60 -20.37 15.48
C GLU A 157 -36.33 -18.88 15.23
N GLN A 158 -35.11 -18.39 15.48
CA GLN A 158 -34.49 -17.25 14.76
C GLN A 158 -32.95 -17.41 14.70
N PRO A 159 -32.28 -17.03 13.58
CA PRO A 159 -30.93 -17.48 13.27
C PRO A 159 -29.84 -16.61 13.93
N LEU A 160 -29.22 -17.14 14.98
CA LEU A 160 -27.96 -16.64 15.53
C LEU A 160 -26.78 -17.20 14.73
N PRO A 161 -25.70 -16.41 14.50
CA PRO A 161 -24.48 -16.91 13.88
C PRO A 161 -23.79 -17.87 14.86
N MET A 162 -24.12 -19.16 14.75
CA MET A 162 -23.48 -20.25 15.50
C MET A 162 -21.99 -20.34 15.13
N ALA A 163 -21.19 -19.67 15.95
CA ALA A 163 -19.80 -20.02 16.13
C ALA A 163 -19.73 -21.33 16.94
N THR A 164 -19.41 -22.40 16.22
CA THR A 164 -18.37 -23.38 16.61
C THR A 164 -18.52 -24.09 17.95
N LEU A 165 -19.54 -24.94 18.09
CA LEU A 165 -19.50 -26.07 19.02
C LEU A 165 -19.88 -27.34 18.23
N GLY A 166 -18.97 -27.87 17.42
CA GLY A 166 -19.16 -29.19 16.77
C GLY A 166 -18.66 -29.35 15.32
N CYS A 167 -18.43 -28.26 14.59
CA CYS A 167 -17.95 -28.34 13.20
C CYS A 167 -16.43 -28.61 13.13
N VAL A 168 -16.02 -29.71 12.50
CA VAL A 168 -14.61 -30.09 12.28
C VAL A 168 -14.26 -29.92 10.78
N GLU A 169 -13.06 -29.38 10.47
CA GLU A 169 -12.57 -29.29 9.07
C GLU A 169 -12.34 -30.71 8.52
N LEU A 170 -12.93 -31.04 7.36
CA LEU A 170 -12.80 -32.36 6.73
C LEU A 170 -11.33 -32.78 6.56
N ARG A 171 -10.46 -31.85 6.17
CA ARG A 171 -9.04 -32.14 5.96
C ARG A 171 -8.30 -32.45 7.27
N GLU A 172 -8.69 -31.84 8.38
CA GLU A 172 -8.12 -32.11 9.70
C GLU A 172 -8.64 -33.43 10.24
N TYR A 173 -9.93 -33.69 10.11
CA TYR A 173 -10.55 -34.97 10.46
C TYR A 173 -9.94 -36.16 9.68
N LEU A 174 -9.71 -36.01 8.38
CA LEU A 174 -9.05 -37.07 7.60
C LEU A 174 -7.59 -37.30 7.97
N LYS A 175 -6.93 -36.38 8.70
CA LYS A 175 -5.58 -36.58 9.24
C LYS A 175 -5.61 -37.34 10.56
N THR A 176 -6.68 -37.21 11.36
CA THR A 176 -6.84 -37.95 12.62
C THR A 176 -7.20 -39.41 12.34
N LEU A 177 -7.87 -39.69 11.23
CA LEU A 177 -8.07 -41.06 10.75
C LEU A 177 -6.76 -41.62 10.16
N ASN A 178 -6.32 -42.80 10.61
CA ASN A 178 -5.12 -43.51 10.15
C ASN A 178 -5.27 -44.09 8.72
N LEU A 179 -5.63 -43.24 7.75
CA LEU A 179 -5.91 -43.60 6.36
C LEU A 179 -4.66 -43.51 5.49
N ARG A 180 -4.62 -44.29 4.41
CA ARG A 180 -3.61 -44.14 3.35
C ARG A 180 -3.90 -42.89 2.50
N ALA A 181 -2.88 -42.34 1.85
CA ALA A 181 -3.02 -41.15 1.01
C ALA A 181 -4.05 -41.31 -0.11
N TYR A 182 -4.19 -42.52 -0.66
CA TYR A 182 -5.19 -42.85 -1.67
C TYR A 182 -6.63 -42.75 -1.11
N GLN A 183 -6.89 -43.36 0.05
CA GLN A 183 -8.21 -43.32 0.70
C GLN A 183 -8.65 -41.89 1.02
N ARG A 184 -7.73 -41.06 1.55
CA ARG A 184 -8.01 -39.62 1.77
C ARG A 184 -8.39 -38.88 0.50
N LYS A 185 -7.79 -39.23 -0.64
CA LYS A 185 -8.13 -38.61 -1.94
C LYS A 185 -9.51 -39.05 -2.42
N VAL A 186 -9.85 -40.33 -2.27
CA VAL A 186 -11.17 -40.88 -2.64
C VAL A 186 -12.27 -40.20 -1.82
N ILE A 187 -12.11 -40.14 -0.50
CA ILE A 187 -13.10 -39.52 0.39
C ILE A 187 -13.26 -38.03 0.06
N LYS A 188 -12.18 -37.27 -0.10
CA LYS A 188 -12.26 -35.85 -0.51
C LYS A 188 -13.01 -35.63 -1.83
N LYS A 189 -12.82 -36.50 -2.82
CA LYS A 189 -13.55 -36.43 -4.09
C LYS A 189 -15.05 -36.67 -3.89
N ARG A 190 -15.45 -37.59 -3.01
CA ARG A 190 -16.86 -37.85 -2.69
C ARG A 190 -17.50 -36.64 -2.00
N PHE A 191 -16.85 -36.08 -0.98
CA PHE A 191 -17.34 -34.86 -0.33
C PHE A 191 -17.42 -33.67 -1.32
N LEU A 192 -16.50 -33.57 -2.29
CA LEU A 192 -16.55 -32.56 -3.35
C LEU A 192 -17.60 -32.85 -4.44
N ALA A 193 -18.08 -34.09 -4.59
CA ALA A 193 -19.18 -34.38 -5.52
C ALA A 193 -20.55 -34.08 -4.91
N VAL A 194 -20.63 -34.04 -3.58
CA VAL A 194 -21.88 -34.04 -2.82
C VAL A 194 -22.10 -32.70 -2.08
N TYR A 195 -21.11 -31.80 -2.03
CA TYR A 195 -21.22 -30.54 -1.27
C TYR A 195 -22.32 -29.59 -1.75
N ASP A 196 -22.66 -29.59 -3.04
CA ASP A 196 -23.73 -28.74 -3.59
C ASP A 196 -25.13 -29.36 -3.40
N THR A 197 -25.22 -30.67 -3.17
CA THR A 197 -26.49 -31.41 -3.11
C THR A 197 -26.89 -31.80 -1.69
N ASP A 198 -25.92 -31.98 -0.80
CA ASP A 198 -26.15 -32.48 0.55
C ASP A 198 -26.03 -31.38 1.60
N ILE A 199 -27.14 -31.11 2.27
CA ILE A 199 -27.28 -30.13 3.36
C ILE A 199 -26.38 -30.43 4.57
N ARG A 200 -25.83 -31.65 4.67
CA ARG A 200 -24.92 -32.06 5.76
C ARG A 200 -23.52 -31.44 5.63
N ILE A 201 -23.11 -31.06 4.41
CA ILE A 201 -21.75 -30.57 4.14
C ILE A 201 -21.75 -29.03 4.17
N ILE A 202 -20.95 -28.45 5.06
CA ILE A 202 -20.91 -26.99 5.25
C ILE A 202 -19.67 -26.43 4.56
N GLN A 203 -19.85 -25.56 3.55
CA GLN A 203 -18.74 -24.85 2.91
C GLN A 203 -18.52 -23.47 3.56
N ARG A 204 -17.31 -23.21 4.07
CA ARG A 204 -16.91 -21.88 4.58
C ARG A 204 -15.53 -21.52 4.05
N SER A 205 -15.41 -20.35 3.43
CA SER A 205 -14.12 -19.83 2.93
C SER A 205 -13.36 -20.82 2.03
N GLY A 206 -14.07 -21.54 1.15
CA GLY A 206 -13.50 -22.54 0.25
C GLY A 206 -13.07 -23.86 0.91
N LYS A 207 -13.40 -24.07 2.19
CA LYS A 207 -13.13 -25.31 2.94
C LYS A 207 -14.43 -26.02 3.32
N LEU A 208 -14.35 -27.34 3.46
CA LEU A 208 -15.47 -28.19 3.86
C LEU A 208 -15.40 -28.51 5.36
N TYR A 209 -16.53 -28.33 6.03
CA TYR A 209 -16.73 -28.57 7.44
C TYR A 209 -17.84 -29.60 7.66
N LEU A 210 -17.67 -30.43 8.69
CA LEU A 210 -18.58 -31.50 9.08
C LEU A 210 -19.06 -31.27 10.51
N ASP A 211 -20.36 -31.40 10.73
CA ASP A 211 -20.98 -31.33 12.05
C ASP A 211 -21.38 -32.74 12.52
N PHE A 212 -20.53 -33.35 13.35
CA PHE A 212 -20.76 -34.69 13.92
C PHE A 212 -21.77 -34.70 15.06
N SER A 213 -22.17 -33.54 15.58
CA SER A 213 -23.21 -33.44 16.60
C SER A 213 -24.60 -33.55 15.99
N LYS A 214 -24.74 -33.19 14.71
CA LYS A 214 -26.03 -33.15 14.01
C LYS A 214 -26.25 -34.26 13.01
N TYR A 215 -25.19 -34.74 12.35
CA TYR A 215 -25.32 -35.71 11.26
C TYR A 215 -24.27 -36.83 11.36
N ASP A 216 -24.64 -38.02 10.89
CA ASP A 216 -23.73 -39.13 10.65
C ASP A 216 -23.19 -39.06 9.20
N TYR A 217 -21.88 -39.31 9.06
CA TYR A 217 -21.15 -39.28 7.79
C TYR A 217 -20.48 -40.63 7.47
N SER A 218 -20.82 -41.68 8.22
CA SER A 218 -20.27 -43.03 8.04
C SER A 218 -20.41 -43.52 6.59
N ASP A 219 -21.49 -43.14 5.90
CA ASP A 219 -21.75 -43.41 4.48
C ASP A 219 -20.68 -42.78 3.56
N LEU A 220 -20.35 -41.50 3.77
CA LEU A 220 -19.41 -40.73 2.96
C LEU A 220 -17.94 -40.97 3.34
N LEU A 221 -17.69 -41.51 4.53
CA LEU A 221 -16.35 -41.84 5.05
C LEU A 221 -15.89 -43.26 4.70
N THR A 222 -16.78 -44.09 4.13
CA THR A 222 -16.40 -45.40 3.58
C THR A 222 -15.41 -45.26 2.41
N TYR A 223 -14.45 -46.19 2.29
CA TYR A 223 -13.43 -46.18 1.24
C TYR A 223 -13.31 -47.52 0.52
#